data_AF-A0A7K5U7Q9-F1
#
_entry.id   AF-A0A7K5U7Q9-F1
#
_cell.length_a   1.000
_cell.length_b   1.000
_cell.length_c   1.000
_cell.angle_alpha   90.00
_cell.angle_beta   90.00
_cell.angle_gamma   90.00
#
_symmetry.space_group_name_H-M   'P 1'
#
loop_
_entity.id
_entity.type
_entity.pdbx_description
1 polymer ?
#
loop_
_entity_poly.entity_id
_entity_poly.type
_entity_poly.pdbx_seq_one_letter_code
_entity_poly.pdbx_strand_id
1 'polypeptide(L)'
;YVQSLLDIMAFLDRDPEDQATLGQFTNALVTIRNRHNDVVPTMAQGVIEYKEAYGDDPVSNQNIQYFLDRFYLSRISIRMLINQHTLLFDGSTNPAHPKHIGSIDPHCNVANVVRGWWGLGVPMVGGFWVGGAQRCQRPLLLPAATNSQQPVSIVYVPSHLYHMLFELFKNAMRATVESHESSPRLPAIKVMVALGQEDLSIRMSDRGMGVPLRKIERLFSYMYSTAPTPQMGTGGTPLVG
;
A
#
# COMPACT_ATOMS: atom_id res chain seq x y z
N TYR A 1 15.94 -7.24 11.70
CA TYR A 1 15.64 -8.68 11.73
C TYR A 1 16.36 -9.42 12.85
N VAL A 2 17.70 -9.59 12.86
CA VAL A 2 18.40 -10.35 13.92
C VAL A 2 18.04 -9.88 15.33
N GLN A 3 18.14 -8.57 15.60
CA GLN A 3 17.76 -8.03 16.91
C GLN A 3 16.30 -8.32 17.28
N SER A 4 15.37 -8.24 16.33
CA SER A 4 13.95 -8.53 16.58
C SER A 4 13.70 -10.00 16.91
N LEU A 5 14.49 -10.91 16.34
CA LEU A 5 14.44 -12.32 16.73
C LEU A 5 14.91 -12.49 18.17
N LEU A 6 16.05 -11.89 18.54
CA LEU A 6 16.57 -11.94 19.91
C LEU A 6 15.59 -11.34 20.93
N ASP A 7 14.96 -10.21 20.60
CA ASP A 7 13.96 -9.57 21.45
C ASP A 7 12.76 -10.49 21.72
N ILE A 8 12.30 -11.25 20.71
CA ILE A 8 11.20 -12.22 20.86
C ILE A 8 11.66 -13.45 21.64
N MET A 9 12.89 -13.93 21.40
CA MET A 9 13.42 -15.12 22.07
C MET A 9 13.53 -14.95 23.59
N ALA A 10 13.69 -13.72 24.09
CA ALA A 10 13.68 -13.42 25.52
C ALA A 10 12.34 -13.75 26.23
N PHE A 11 11.27 -14.03 25.48
CA PHE A 11 9.96 -14.41 25.98
C PHE A 11 9.66 -15.92 25.94
N LEU A 12 10.57 -16.76 25.43
CA LEU A 12 10.30 -18.20 25.24
C LEU A 12 9.98 -18.94 26.55
N ASP A 13 10.72 -18.64 27.62
CA ASP A 13 10.59 -19.32 28.91
C ASP A 13 9.85 -18.45 29.95
N ARG A 14 9.13 -17.41 29.50
CA ARG A 14 8.36 -16.52 30.39
C ARG A 14 6.98 -17.11 30.66
N ASP A 15 6.44 -16.81 31.84
CA ASP A 15 5.11 -17.24 32.25
C ASP A 15 4.01 -16.46 31.49
N PRO A 16 3.11 -17.14 30.75
CA PRO A 16 2.01 -16.48 30.03
C PRO A 16 0.89 -15.95 30.92
N GLU A 17 0.80 -16.38 32.19
CA GLU A 17 -0.23 -15.88 33.13
C GLU A 17 0.17 -14.56 33.80
N ASP A 18 1.46 -14.22 33.78
CA ASP A 18 2.00 -12.98 34.32
C ASP A 18 1.64 -11.77 33.43
N GLN A 19 0.79 -10.89 33.98
CA GLN A 19 0.36 -9.65 33.32
C GLN A 19 1.52 -8.70 33.00
N ALA A 20 2.58 -8.69 33.81
CA ALA A 20 3.75 -7.85 33.53
C ALA A 20 4.49 -8.35 32.27
N THR A 21 4.63 -9.67 32.13
CA THR A 21 5.19 -10.32 30.93
C THR A 21 4.36 -9.99 29.68
N LEU A 22 3.03 -10.07 29.76
CA LEU A 22 2.14 -9.73 28.63
C LEU A 22 2.30 -8.27 28.19
N GLY A 23 2.35 -7.33 29.14
CA GLY A 23 2.57 -5.92 28.84
C GLY A 23 3.95 -5.65 28.23
N GLN A 24 5.00 -6.29 28.75
CA GLN A 24 6.35 -6.20 28.18
C GLN A 24 6.43 -6.77 26.76
N PHE A 25 5.73 -7.87 26.49
CA PHE A 25 5.67 -8.46 25.16
C PHE A 25 5.02 -7.52 24.15
N THR A 26 3.89 -6.90 24.48
CA THR A 26 3.23 -5.90 23.62
C THR A 26 4.17 -4.72 23.32
N ASN A 27 4.89 -4.22 24.32
CA ASN A 27 5.89 -3.16 24.14
C ASN A 27 7.07 -3.58 23.24
N ALA A 28 7.53 -4.83 23.37
CA ALA A 28 8.56 -5.38 22.49
C ALA A 28 8.06 -5.43 21.04
N LEU A 29 6.82 -5.84 20.78
CA LEU A 29 6.23 -5.84 19.44
C LEU A 29 6.11 -4.43 18.85
N VAL A 30 5.72 -3.43 19.65
CA VAL A 30 5.69 -2.02 19.23
C VAL A 30 7.09 -1.54 18.83
N THR A 31 8.11 -1.90 19.63
CA THR A 31 9.51 -1.58 19.34
C THR A 31 9.97 -2.24 18.03
N ILE A 32 9.64 -3.51 17.81
CA ILE A 32 9.96 -4.24 16.58
C ILE A 32 9.27 -3.62 15.36
N ARG A 33 8.00 -3.22 15.49
CA ARG A 33 7.25 -2.52 14.44
C ARG A 33 7.96 -1.23 14.04
N ASN A 34 8.32 -0.41 15.03
CA ASN A 34 8.96 0.89 14.80
C ASN A 34 10.36 0.73 14.17
N ARG A 35 11.15 -0.23 14.66
CA ARG A 35 12.47 -0.57 14.10
C ARG A 35 12.40 -0.94 12.62
N HIS A 36 11.32 -1.59 12.19
CA HIS A 36 11.15 -2.03 10.81
C HIS A 36 10.39 -1.04 9.91
N ASN A 37 10.09 0.19 10.36
CA ASN A 37 9.34 1.17 9.56
C ASN A 37 10.01 1.46 8.21
N ASP A 38 11.33 1.66 8.21
CA ASP A 38 12.09 2.09 7.03
C ASP A 38 12.69 0.93 6.21
N VAL A 39 12.25 -0.30 6.45
CA VAL A 39 12.77 -1.48 5.72
C VAL A 39 12.52 -1.38 4.21
N VAL A 40 11.35 -0.90 3.78
CA VAL A 40 11.02 -0.78 2.34
C VAL A 40 11.97 0.19 1.63
N PRO A 41 12.11 1.46 2.06
CA PRO A 41 13.05 2.37 1.41
C PRO A 41 14.51 1.92 1.54
N THR A 42 14.91 1.31 2.66
CA THR A 42 16.27 0.79 2.84
C THR A 42 16.59 -0.33 1.86
N MET A 43 15.67 -1.28 1.65
CA MET A 43 15.84 -2.36 0.68
C MET A 43 15.86 -1.84 -0.75
N ALA A 44 14.96 -0.89 -1.08
CA ALA A 44 14.96 -0.24 -2.39
C ALA A 44 16.30 0.46 -2.68
N GLN A 45 16.86 1.14 -1.68
CA GLN A 45 18.17 1.79 -1.80
C GLN A 45 19.29 0.78 -2.07
N GLY A 46 19.35 -0.33 -1.33
CA GLY A 46 20.37 -1.36 -1.55
C GLY A 46 20.28 -2.00 -2.95
N VAL A 47 19.07 -2.11 -3.50
CA VAL A 47 18.85 -2.60 -4.87
C VAL A 47 19.35 -1.58 -5.91
N ILE A 48 19.13 -0.28 -5.69
CA ILE A 48 19.66 0.80 -6.53
C ILE A 48 21.19 0.78 -6.51
N GLU A 49 21.81 0.73 -5.32
CA GLU A 49 23.27 0.67 -5.15
C GLU A 49 23.88 -0.55 -5.85
N TYR A 50 23.23 -1.71 -5.73
CA TYR A 50 23.65 -2.92 -6.44
C TYR A 50 23.63 -2.72 -7.96
N LYS A 51 22.55 -2.13 -8.50
CA LYS A 51 22.41 -1.87 -9.92
C LYS A 51 23.45 -0.87 -10.45
N GLU A 52 23.75 0.17 -9.67
CA GLU A 52 24.76 1.18 -10.03
C GLU A 52 26.18 0.61 -10.02
N ALA A 53 26.49 -0.29 -9.08
CA ALA A 53 27.81 -0.88 -8.93
C ALA A 53 28.10 -2.01 -9.94
N TYR A 54 27.11 -2.86 -10.23
CA TYR A 54 27.31 -4.10 -11.00
C TYR A 54 26.59 -4.12 -12.35
N GLY A 55 25.73 -3.13 -12.64
CA GLY A 55 24.97 -3.05 -13.88
C GLY A 55 23.74 -3.96 -13.89
N ASP A 56 23.26 -4.26 -15.10
CA ASP A 56 22.01 -4.99 -15.34
C ASP A 56 22.32 -6.43 -15.79
N ASP A 57 22.16 -7.40 -14.89
CA ASP A 57 22.34 -8.83 -15.18
C ASP A 57 20.98 -9.58 -15.10
N PRO A 58 20.53 -10.24 -16.18
CA PRO A 58 19.23 -10.91 -16.22
C PRO A 58 19.05 -12.00 -15.16
N VAL A 59 20.10 -12.75 -14.84
CA VAL A 59 20.03 -13.86 -13.87
C VAL A 59 19.87 -13.29 -12.47
N SER A 60 20.70 -12.32 -12.11
CA SER A 60 20.63 -11.63 -10.83
C SER A 60 19.30 -10.92 -10.64
N ASN A 61 18.77 -10.27 -11.69
CA ASN A 61 17.46 -9.61 -11.65
C ASN A 61 16.32 -10.58 -11.32
N GLN A 62 16.31 -11.78 -11.91
CA GLN A 62 15.30 -12.80 -11.60
C GLN A 62 15.39 -13.26 -10.14
N ASN A 63 16.61 -13.46 -9.64
CA ASN A 63 16.84 -13.85 -8.24
C ASN A 63 16.42 -12.74 -7.26
N ILE A 64 16.75 -11.49 -7.56
CA ILE A 64 16.36 -10.32 -6.76
C ILE A 64 14.84 -10.17 -6.76
N GLN A 65 14.18 -10.31 -7.91
CA GLN A 65 12.72 -10.24 -8.01
C GLN A 65 12.05 -11.30 -7.11
N TYR A 66 12.45 -12.56 -7.25
CA TYR A 66 11.93 -13.66 -6.44
C TYR A 66 12.16 -13.45 -4.94
N PHE A 67 13.34 -12.96 -4.57
CA PHE A 67 13.67 -12.65 -3.19
C PHE A 67 12.78 -11.54 -2.63
N LEU A 68 12.64 -10.42 -3.35
CA LEU A 68 11.90 -9.24 -2.89
C LEU A 68 10.41 -9.52 -2.76
N ASP A 69 9.81 -10.27 -3.68
CA ASP A 69 8.39 -10.68 -3.59
C ASP A 69 8.13 -11.43 -2.27
N ARG A 70 8.98 -12.40 -1.95
CA ARG A 70 8.87 -13.20 -0.72
C ARG A 70 9.19 -12.38 0.53
N PHE A 71 10.21 -11.53 0.45
CA PHE A 71 10.63 -10.68 1.55
C PHE A 71 9.53 -9.69 1.94
N TYR A 72 8.94 -8.99 0.97
CA TYR A 72 7.88 -8.02 1.24
C TYR A 72 6.59 -8.70 1.69
N LEU A 73 6.24 -9.87 1.13
CA LEU A 73 5.08 -10.63 1.60
C LEU A 73 5.28 -11.11 3.05
N SER A 74 6.46 -11.64 3.39
CA SER A 74 6.82 -12.00 4.78
C SER A 74 6.75 -10.79 5.72
N ARG A 75 7.19 -9.61 5.26
CA ARG A 75 7.09 -8.38 6.07
C ARG A 75 5.64 -7.95 6.28
N ILE A 76 4.79 -8.02 5.25
CA ILE A 76 3.36 -7.70 5.36
C ILE A 76 2.70 -8.63 6.38
N SER A 77 3.01 -9.93 6.36
CA SER A 77 2.45 -10.89 7.33
C SER A 77 2.93 -10.63 8.75
N ILE A 78 4.22 -10.35 8.97
CA ILE A 78 4.75 -9.97 10.29
C ILE A 78 4.05 -8.71 10.82
N ARG A 79 3.90 -7.68 9.98
CA ARG A 79 3.21 -6.43 10.36
C ARG A 79 1.73 -6.67 10.65
N MET A 80 1.08 -7.58 9.92
CA MET A 80 -0.30 -7.98 10.19
C MET A 80 -0.43 -8.61 11.59
N LEU A 81 0.43 -9.58 11.93
CA LEU A 81 0.41 -10.23 13.25
C LEU A 81 0.67 -9.24 14.40
N ILE A 82 1.70 -8.41 14.27
CA ILE A 82 2.03 -7.39 15.29
C ILE A 82 0.87 -6.41 15.45
N ASN A 83 0.31 -5.91 14.35
CA ASN A 83 -0.80 -4.95 14.42
C ASN A 83 -2.04 -5.56 15.07
N GLN A 84 -2.37 -6.82 14.76
CA GLN A 84 -3.50 -7.50 15.41
C GLN A 84 -3.30 -7.61 16.92
N HIS A 85 -2.13 -8.08 17.36
CA HIS A 85 -1.83 -8.19 18.79
C HIS A 85 -1.91 -6.83 19.49
N THR A 86 -1.22 -5.83 18.97
CA THR A 86 -1.21 -4.49 19.58
C THR A 86 -2.60 -3.85 19.60
N LEU A 87 -3.38 -3.93 18.52
CA LEU A 87 -4.71 -3.29 18.48
C LEU A 87 -5.75 -3.98 19.38
N LEU A 88 -5.56 -5.26 19.71
CA LEU A 88 -6.48 -6.00 20.58
C LEU A 88 -6.09 -5.93 22.06
N PHE A 89 -4.79 -5.86 22.37
CA PHE A 89 -4.29 -6.07 23.73
C PHE A 89 -3.55 -4.87 24.34
N ASP A 90 -3.31 -3.78 23.61
CA ASP A 90 -2.66 -2.55 24.14
C ASP A 90 -3.60 -1.67 24.99
N GLY A 91 -4.78 -2.17 25.36
CA GLY A 91 -5.76 -1.46 26.20
C GLY A 91 -6.43 -0.24 25.54
N SER A 92 -5.96 0.18 24.36
CA SER A 92 -6.59 1.22 23.55
C SER A 92 -7.59 0.59 22.58
N THR A 93 -8.88 0.63 22.92
CA THR A 93 -9.90 0.45 21.88
C THR A 93 -9.67 1.53 20.83
N ASN A 94 -9.45 1.15 19.57
CA ASN A 94 -9.20 2.13 18.51
C ASN A 94 -10.39 3.11 18.44
N PRO A 95 -10.26 4.36 18.94
CA PRO A 95 -11.42 5.24 19.12
C PRO A 95 -12.01 5.64 17.76
N ALA A 96 -11.18 5.63 16.73
CA ALA A 96 -11.60 5.94 15.36
C ALA A 96 -12.45 4.84 14.73
N HIS A 97 -12.25 3.57 15.14
CA HIS A 97 -12.92 2.42 14.53
C HIS A 97 -13.31 1.35 15.56
N PRO A 98 -14.30 1.63 16.44
CA PRO A 98 -14.69 0.73 17.52
C PRO A 98 -15.33 -0.59 17.06
N LYS A 99 -15.70 -0.69 15.78
CA LYS A 99 -16.31 -1.89 15.18
C LYS A 99 -15.30 -2.83 14.53
N HIS A 100 -14.02 -2.46 14.48
CA HIS A 100 -12.99 -3.30 13.88
C HIS A 100 -12.49 -4.35 14.88
N ILE A 101 -12.15 -5.53 14.37
CA ILE A 101 -11.44 -6.57 15.12
C ILE A 101 -9.95 -6.38 14.80
N GLY A 102 -9.25 -5.67 15.69
CA GLY A 102 -7.90 -5.19 15.45
C GLY A 102 -7.85 -4.32 14.20
N SER A 103 -7.17 -4.79 13.14
CA SER A 103 -7.09 -4.08 11.85
C SER A 103 -8.11 -4.55 10.80
N ILE A 104 -8.95 -5.55 11.11
CA ILE A 104 -9.94 -6.12 10.20
C ILE A 104 -11.29 -5.43 10.41
N ASP A 105 -11.90 -4.99 9.32
CA ASP A 105 -13.28 -4.52 9.30
C ASP A 105 -14.17 -5.65 8.75
N PRO A 106 -15.10 -6.21 9.57
CA PRO A 106 -16.02 -7.25 9.13
C PRO A 106 -17.06 -6.76 8.10
N HIS A 107 -17.22 -5.43 7.97
CA HIS A 107 -18.19 -4.82 7.07
C HIS A 107 -17.54 -3.72 6.20
N CYS A 108 -16.32 -3.97 5.72
CA CYS A 108 -15.54 -3.04 4.91
C CYS A 108 -16.29 -2.62 3.65
N ASN A 109 -16.76 -1.37 3.61
CA ASN A 109 -17.44 -0.80 2.46
C ASN A 109 -16.43 -0.30 1.43
N VAL A 110 -16.25 -1.08 0.36
CA VAL A 110 -15.25 -0.82 -0.70
C VAL A 110 -15.45 0.57 -1.32
N ALA A 111 -16.70 0.98 -1.55
CA ALA A 111 -17.01 2.27 -2.14
C ALA A 111 -16.60 3.44 -1.22
N ASN A 112 -16.68 3.27 0.10
CA ASN A 112 -16.18 4.25 1.05
C ASN A 112 -14.66 4.37 1.01
N VAL A 113 -13.92 3.26 0.87
CA VAL A 113 -12.46 3.28 0.76
C VAL A 113 -12.03 4.00 -0.52
N VAL A 114 -12.69 3.73 -1.65
CA VAL A 114 -12.47 4.45 -2.93
C VAL A 114 -12.77 5.94 -2.78
N ARG A 115 -13.87 6.32 -2.11
CA ARG A 115 -14.21 7.73 -1.86
C ARG A 115 -13.23 8.42 -0.92
N GLY A 116 -12.76 7.70 0.11
CA GLY A 116 -11.79 8.21 1.08
C GLY A 116 -10.47 8.62 0.43
N TRP A 117 -10.04 7.88 -0.59
CA TRP A 117 -8.88 8.25 -1.39
C TRP A 117 -9.02 9.64 -2.05
N TRP A 118 -10.19 10.01 -2.58
CA TRP A 118 -10.36 11.32 -3.21
C TRP A 118 -10.09 12.49 -2.24
N GLY A 119 -10.55 12.35 -0.99
CA GLY A 119 -10.39 13.40 0.02
C GLY A 119 -8.96 13.54 0.53
N LEU A 120 -8.24 12.43 0.70
CA LEU A 120 -6.90 12.41 1.31
C LEU A 120 -5.76 12.34 0.28
N GLY A 121 -5.97 11.62 -0.82
CA GLY A 121 -4.95 11.35 -1.84
C GLY A 121 -4.74 12.50 -2.82
N VAL A 122 -5.80 13.20 -3.24
CA VAL A 122 -5.67 14.33 -4.18
C VAL A 122 -4.81 15.47 -3.62
N PRO A 123 -4.97 15.90 -2.36
CA PRO A 123 -4.07 16.90 -1.78
C PRO A 123 -2.59 16.44 -1.75
N MET A 124 -2.34 15.17 -1.42
CA MET A 124 -0.99 14.60 -1.40
C MET A 124 -0.34 14.59 -2.79
N VAL A 125 -1.11 14.23 -3.82
CA VAL A 125 -0.64 14.26 -5.22
C VAL A 125 -0.54 15.70 -5.73
N GLY A 126 -1.43 16.60 -5.30
CA GLY A 126 -1.50 17.99 -5.75
C GLY A 126 -0.29 18.85 -5.39
N GLY A 127 0.42 18.52 -4.31
CA GLY A 127 1.71 19.14 -3.98
C GLY A 127 2.81 18.87 -5.03
N PHE A 128 2.67 17.79 -5.81
CA PHE A 128 3.63 17.39 -6.83
C PHE A 128 3.30 17.91 -8.23
N TRP A 129 2.02 18.15 -8.51
CA TRP A 129 1.51 18.58 -9.81
C TRP A 129 0.80 19.92 -9.67
N VAL A 130 1.58 21.00 -9.54
CA VAL A 130 1.07 22.37 -9.41
C VAL A 130 0.10 22.66 -10.56
N GLY A 131 -1.18 22.85 -10.24
CA GLY A 131 -2.26 23.10 -11.22
C GLY A 131 -2.89 21.86 -11.88
N GLY A 132 -2.32 20.67 -11.75
CA GLY A 132 -2.89 19.41 -12.28
C GLY A 132 -4.02 18.85 -11.42
N ALA A 133 -3.87 18.89 -10.09
CA ALA A 133 -4.87 18.35 -9.16
C ALA A 133 -6.22 19.09 -9.20
N GLN A 134 -6.21 20.40 -9.43
CA GLN A 134 -7.44 21.21 -9.55
C GLN A 134 -8.23 20.92 -10.84
N ARG A 135 -7.56 20.39 -11.88
CA ARG A 135 -8.19 19.97 -13.14
C ARG A 135 -8.72 18.54 -13.10
N CYS A 136 -8.33 17.76 -12.09
CA CYS A 136 -8.79 16.39 -11.90
C CYS A 136 -10.25 16.39 -11.46
N GLN A 137 -11.02 15.46 -12.03
CA GLN A 137 -12.41 15.24 -11.65
C GLN A 137 -12.50 14.11 -10.63
N ARG A 138 -13.53 14.17 -9.76
CA ARG A 138 -13.80 13.13 -8.79
C ARG A 138 -14.00 11.77 -9.50
N PRO A 139 -13.43 10.67 -8.98
CA PRO A 139 -13.58 9.35 -9.58
C PRO A 139 -15.05 9.00 -9.76
N LEU A 140 -15.38 8.53 -10.96
CA LEU A 140 -16.73 8.06 -11.26
C LEU A 140 -16.85 6.62 -10.80
N LEU A 141 -17.56 6.41 -9.70
CA LEU A 141 -17.99 5.08 -9.26
C LEU A 141 -19.10 4.59 -10.18
N LEU A 142 -18.80 3.57 -10.98
CA LEU A 142 -19.77 2.92 -11.83
C LEU A 142 -20.56 1.89 -11.01
N PRO A 143 -21.90 1.79 -11.21
CA PRO A 143 -22.69 0.77 -10.56
C PRO A 143 -22.19 -0.64 -10.93
N ALA A 144 -22.23 -1.55 -9.96
CA ALA A 144 -21.94 -2.96 -10.20
C ALA A 144 -22.94 -3.52 -11.23
N ALA A 145 -22.49 -4.42 -12.11
CA ALA A 145 -23.36 -5.08 -13.09
C ALA A 145 -24.44 -5.98 -12.44
N THR A 146 -24.31 -6.27 -11.15
CA THR A 146 -25.33 -6.97 -10.36
C THR A 146 -26.39 -5.98 -9.90
N ASN A 147 -27.66 -6.20 -10.26
CA ASN A 147 -28.86 -5.38 -9.99
C ASN A 147 -29.19 -5.10 -8.50
N SER A 148 -28.24 -5.27 -7.59
CA SER A 148 -28.35 -4.97 -6.17
C SER A 148 -28.03 -3.50 -5.92
N GLN A 149 -29.00 -2.72 -5.43
CA GLN A 149 -28.75 -1.37 -4.89
C GLN A 149 -27.95 -1.37 -3.57
N GLN A 150 -27.59 -2.54 -3.04
CA GLN A 150 -26.85 -2.60 -1.79
C GLN A 150 -25.37 -2.29 -1.98
N PRO A 151 -24.76 -1.54 -1.04
CA PRO A 151 -23.33 -1.25 -1.09
C PRO A 151 -22.50 -2.53 -0.93
N VAL A 152 -21.46 -2.68 -1.76
CA VAL A 152 -20.53 -3.81 -1.70
C VAL A 152 -19.73 -3.76 -0.39
N SER A 153 -19.90 -4.80 0.42
CA SER A 153 -19.25 -4.96 1.73
C SER A 153 -18.52 -6.31 1.80
N ILE A 154 -17.31 -6.31 2.37
CA ILE A 154 -16.46 -7.50 2.53
C ILE A 154 -15.81 -7.51 3.90
N VAL A 155 -15.32 -8.68 4.33
CA VAL A 155 -14.40 -8.78 5.47
C VAL A 155 -12.99 -8.54 4.96
N TYR A 156 -12.34 -7.44 5.35
CA TYR A 156 -11.00 -7.12 4.86
C TYR A 156 -10.25 -6.17 5.79
N VAL A 157 -8.96 -5.95 5.51
CA VAL A 157 -8.13 -4.94 6.17
C VAL A 157 -8.20 -3.64 5.38
N PRO A 158 -8.93 -2.60 5.83
CA PRO A 158 -9.18 -1.40 5.01
C PRO A 158 -7.91 -0.65 4.61
N SER A 159 -6.88 -0.67 5.46
CA SER A 159 -5.59 -0.02 5.17
C SER A 159 -4.82 -0.68 4.02
N HIS A 160 -4.90 -2.00 3.86
CA HIS A 160 -4.30 -2.72 2.72
C HIS A 160 -5.02 -2.32 1.42
N LEU A 161 -6.35 -2.32 1.44
CA LEU A 161 -7.15 -1.91 0.29
C LEU A 161 -6.89 -0.45 -0.10
N TYR A 162 -6.85 0.44 0.90
CA TYR A 162 -6.52 1.84 0.69
C TYR A 162 -5.15 2.02 0.05
N HIS A 163 -4.13 1.29 0.51
CA HIS A 163 -2.78 1.40 -0.05
C HIS A 163 -2.73 0.95 -1.52
N MET A 164 -3.35 -0.18 -1.87
CA MET A 164 -3.44 -0.63 -3.27
C MET A 164 -4.14 0.41 -4.16
N LEU A 165 -5.28 0.93 -3.70
CA LEU A 165 -6.03 1.95 -4.45
C LEU A 165 -5.25 3.26 -4.56
N PHE A 166 -4.54 3.66 -3.50
CA PHE A 166 -3.75 4.89 -3.48
C PHE A 166 -2.66 4.86 -4.53
N GLU A 167 -1.90 3.77 -4.62
CA GLU A 167 -0.84 3.61 -5.61
C GLU A 167 -1.39 3.57 -7.05
N LEU A 168 -2.48 2.84 -7.28
CA LEU A 168 -3.13 2.79 -8.59
C LEU A 168 -3.65 4.16 -9.02
N PHE A 169 -4.33 4.88 -8.13
CA PHE A 169 -4.84 6.21 -8.44
C PHE A 169 -3.71 7.20 -8.70
N LYS A 170 -2.62 7.17 -7.92
CA LYS A 170 -1.44 8.02 -8.16
C LYS A 170 -0.91 7.81 -9.58
N ASN A 171 -0.75 6.56 -10.01
CA ASN A 171 -0.28 6.22 -11.35
C ASN A 171 -1.27 6.66 -12.44
N ALA A 172 -2.57 6.38 -12.26
CA ALA A 172 -3.63 6.77 -13.19
C ALA A 172 -3.76 8.30 -13.33
N MET A 173 -3.64 9.04 -12.23
CA MET A 173 -3.64 10.51 -12.23
C MET A 173 -2.43 11.04 -12.98
N ARG A 174 -1.22 10.56 -12.64
CA ARG A 174 0.02 10.97 -13.31
C ARG A 174 -0.10 10.80 -14.82
N ALA A 175 -0.45 9.59 -15.27
CA ALA A 175 -0.60 9.29 -16.69
C ALA A 175 -1.64 10.21 -17.36
N THR A 176 -2.76 10.47 -16.69
CA THR A 176 -3.83 11.34 -17.22
C THR A 176 -3.39 12.81 -17.32
N VAL A 177 -2.66 13.32 -16.32
CA VAL A 177 -2.16 14.70 -16.28
C VAL A 177 -1.09 14.91 -17.35
N GLU A 178 -0.08 14.04 -17.40
CA GLU A 178 1.02 14.09 -18.37
C GLU A 178 0.51 13.93 -19.81
N SER A 179 -0.52 13.11 -20.05
CA SER A 179 -1.04 12.92 -21.41
C SER A 179 -2.02 14.01 -21.88
N HIS A 180 -2.42 14.93 -21.01
CA HIS A 180 -3.40 15.99 -21.30
C HIS A 180 -2.93 17.36 -20.78
N GLU A 181 -1.63 17.65 -20.86
CA GLU A 181 -1.04 18.89 -20.35
C GLU A 181 -1.78 20.14 -20.86
N SER A 182 -2.12 20.17 -22.15
CA SER A 182 -2.81 21.27 -22.83
C SER A 182 -4.33 21.28 -22.64
N SER A 183 -4.91 20.25 -22.02
CA SER A 183 -6.37 20.21 -21.80
C SER A 183 -6.77 21.01 -20.56
N PRO A 184 -7.78 21.89 -20.65
CA PRO A 184 -8.31 22.60 -19.50
C PRO A 184 -9.08 21.68 -18.54
N ARG A 185 -9.53 20.51 -19.00
CA ARG A 185 -10.25 19.52 -18.19
C ARG A 185 -9.68 18.13 -18.40
N LEU A 186 -9.40 17.44 -17.31
CA LEU A 186 -8.89 16.07 -17.37
C LEU A 186 -10.05 15.07 -17.37
N PRO A 187 -9.95 13.96 -18.11
CA PRO A 187 -10.95 12.91 -18.05
C PRO A 187 -11.00 12.28 -16.65
N ALA A 188 -12.20 12.01 -16.15
CA ALA A 188 -12.37 11.34 -14.86
C ALA A 188 -11.86 9.90 -14.92
N ILE A 189 -11.13 9.49 -13.88
CA ILE A 189 -10.79 8.09 -13.63
C ILE A 189 -12.08 7.36 -13.24
N LYS A 190 -12.40 6.26 -13.93
CA LYS A 190 -13.58 5.45 -13.66
C LYS A 190 -13.19 4.28 -12.77
N VAL A 191 -14.00 4.02 -11.75
CA VAL A 191 -13.84 2.86 -10.88
C VAL A 191 -15.11 2.05 -10.90
N MET A 192 -14.99 0.77 -11.23
CA MET A 192 -16.08 -0.20 -11.17
C MET A 192 -15.78 -1.19 -10.05
N VAL A 193 -16.77 -1.41 -9.19
CA VAL A 193 -16.72 -2.43 -8.15
C VAL A 193 -17.78 -3.47 -8.47
N ALA A 194 -17.39 -4.72 -8.61
CA ALA A 194 -18.28 -5.84 -8.85
C ALA A 194 -18.03 -6.95 -7.82
N LEU A 195 -19.11 -7.48 -7.26
CA LEU A 195 -19.08 -8.59 -6.32
C LEU A 195 -19.75 -9.80 -6.97
N GLY A 196 -18.96 -10.85 -7.21
CA GLY A 196 -19.45 -12.16 -7.64
C GLY A 196 -19.71 -13.08 -6.43
N GLN A 197 -19.91 -14.37 -6.71
CA GLN A 197 -20.06 -15.38 -5.66
C GLN A 197 -18.74 -15.66 -4.92
N GLU A 198 -17.63 -15.62 -5.66
CA GLU A 198 -16.28 -15.92 -5.14
C GLU A 198 -15.36 -14.70 -5.18
N ASP A 199 -15.53 -13.84 -6.18
CA ASP A 199 -14.60 -12.74 -6.44
C ASP A 199 -15.17 -11.38 -6.08
N LEU A 200 -14.33 -10.53 -5.51
CA LEU A 200 -14.48 -9.09 -5.54
C LEU A 200 -13.53 -8.50 -6.58
N SER A 201 -14.09 -7.83 -7.59
CA SER A 201 -13.32 -7.16 -8.64
C SER A 201 -13.43 -5.64 -8.51
N ILE A 202 -12.27 -4.97 -8.45
CA ILE A 202 -12.18 -3.51 -8.51
C ILE A 202 -11.39 -3.14 -9.77
N ARG A 203 -12.08 -2.55 -10.75
CA ARG A 203 -11.47 -2.11 -12.00
C ARG A 203 -11.31 -0.61 -11.99
N MET A 204 -10.07 -0.14 -12.09
CA MET A 204 -9.74 1.26 -12.34
C MET A 204 -9.49 1.47 -13.84
N SER A 205 -9.98 2.56 -14.41
CA SER A 205 -9.80 2.88 -15.82
C SER A 205 -9.57 4.37 -16.00
N ASP A 206 -8.38 4.71 -16.49
CA ASP A 206 -7.97 6.06 -16.85
C ASP A 206 -7.93 6.26 -18.37
N ARG A 207 -7.52 7.45 -18.81
CA ARG A 207 -7.28 7.78 -20.22
C ARG A 207 -5.85 8.32 -20.44
N GLY A 208 -4.87 7.84 -19.70
CA GLY A 208 -3.48 8.29 -19.73
C GLY A 208 -2.63 7.69 -20.85
N MET A 209 -3.18 7.52 -22.06
CA MET A 209 -2.52 6.94 -23.26
C MET A 209 -2.04 5.48 -23.19
N GLY A 210 -2.07 4.86 -22.01
CA GLY A 210 -1.76 3.45 -21.81
C GLY A 210 -0.26 3.13 -21.90
N VAL A 211 0.05 1.82 -21.86
CA VAL A 211 1.43 1.31 -21.87
C VAL A 211 1.56 0.22 -22.94
N PRO A 212 2.61 0.22 -23.77
CA PRO A 212 2.83 -0.86 -24.73
C PRO A 212 2.94 -2.23 -24.05
N LEU A 213 2.34 -3.27 -24.65
CA LEU A 213 2.26 -4.61 -24.06
C LEU A 213 3.64 -5.14 -23.60
N ARG A 214 4.69 -4.92 -24.40
CA ARG A 214 6.08 -5.31 -24.08
C ARG A 214 6.66 -4.72 -22.79
N LYS A 215 6.03 -3.69 -22.22
CA LYS A 215 6.46 -3.04 -20.97
C LYS A 215 5.62 -3.44 -19.76
N ILE A 216 4.50 -4.15 -19.94
CA ILE A 216 3.55 -4.45 -18.86
C ILE A 216 4.21 -5.29 -17.76
N GLU A 217 4.91 -6.37 -18.12
CA GLU A 217 5.60 -7.22 -17.14
C GLU A 217 6.68 -6.45 -16.36
N ARG A 218 7.33 -5.48 -17.02
CA ARG A 218 8.37 -4.67 -16.39
C ARG A 218 7.81 -3.74 -15.32
N LEU A 219 6.53 -3.38 -15.36
CA LEU A 219 5.93 -2.50 -14.34
C LEU A 219 5.93 -3.13 -12.94
N PHE A 220 6.02 -4.45 -12.85
CA PHE A 220 6.10 -5.19 -11.60
C PHE A 220 7.53 -5.57 -11.19
N SER A 221 8.52 -5.19 -11.99
CA SER A 221 9.93 -5.49 -11.72
C SER A 221 10.51 -4.45 -10.77
N TYR A 222 11.05 -4.87 -9.62
CA TYR A 222 11.72 -3.97 -8.66
C TYR A 222 12.94 -3.23 -9.24
N MET A 223 13.56 -3.79 -10.28
CA MET A 223 14.71 -3.19 -10.98
C MET A 223 14.30 -2.17 -12.06
N TYR A 224 13.00 -1.99 -12.30
CA TYR A 224 12.46 -1.13 -13.35
C TYR A 224 11.56 -0.04 -12.75
N SER A 225 11.88 1.22 -13.04
CA SER A 225 11.03 2.35 -12.67
C SER A 225 10.91 3.33 -13.83
N THR A 226 9.75 3.96 -13.92
CA THR A 226 9.44 5.07 -14.85
C THR A 226 9.46 6.42 -14.13
N ALA A 227 9.81 6.43 -12.84
CA ALA A 227 9.96 7.65 -12.03
C ALA A 227 11.42 8.12 -12.00
N PRO A 228 11.66 9.43 -11.87
CA PRO A 228 12.99 9.95 -11.61
C PRO A 228 13.51 9.42 -10.27
N THR A 229 14.81 9.17 -10.19
CA THR A 229 15.47 8.68 -8.98
C THR A 229 15.23 9.66 -7.82
N PRO A 230 14.70 9.21 -6.66
CA PRO A 230 14.43 10.12 -5.55
C PRO A 230 15.74 10.73 -5.02
N GLN A 231 15.79 12.06 -4.91
CA GLN A 231 16.91 12.77 -4.27
C GLN A 231 16.77 12.67 -2.75
N MET A 232 17.75 12.08 -2.07
CA MET A 232 17.76 11.99 -0.61
C MET A 232 17.92 13.38 0.04
N GLY A 233 17.06 13.71 1.00
CA GLY A 233 17.17 14.91 1.84
C GLY A 233 15.87 15.67 2.08
N THR A 234 14.82 15.42 1.30
CA THR A 234 13.47 15.92 1.60
C THR A 234 12.67 14.77 2.20
N GLY A 235 12.15 14.94 3.41
CA GLY A 235 11.40 13.92 4.18
C GLY A 235 10.05 13.50 3.57
N GLY A 236 9.93 13.52 2.24
CA GLY A 236 8.81 12.92 1.53
C GLY A 236 9.09 11.44 1.29
N THR A 237 8.06 10.62 1.47
CA THR A 237 8.05 9.22 1.04
C THR A 237 8.60 9.13 -0.39
N PRO A 238 9.59 8.26 -0.66
CA PRO A 238 10.14 8.13 -2.00
C PRO A 238 9.02 7.87 -2.99
N LEU A 239 8.95 8.74 -4.00
CA LEU A 239 7.98 8.61 -5.07
C LEU A 239 8.36 7.40 -5.88
N VAL A 240 7.56 6.35 -5.72
CA VAL A 240 7.51 5.15 -6.55
C VAL A 240 8.41 4.02 -6.04
N GLY A 241 7.73 3.07 -5.40
CA GLY A 241 8.01 1.64 -5.38
C GLY A 241 6.69 0.92 -5.60
#